data_AF-A0A3R7Y1F1-F1
#
_entry.id   AF-A0A3R7Y1F1-F1
#
_cell.length_a   1.000
_cell.length_b   1.000
_cell.length_c   1.000
_cell.angle_alpha   90.00
_cell.angle_beta   90.00
_cell.angle_gamma   90.00
#
_symmetry.space_group_name_H-M   'P 1'
#
loop_
_entity.id
_entity.type
_entity.pdbx_description
1 polymer ?
#
loop_
_entity_poly.entity_id
_entity_poly.type
_entity_poly.pdbx_seq_one_letter_code
_entity_poly.pdbx_strand_id
1 'polypeptide(L)'
;FTLHPGGTSNCAVAGGRSRIHTTFADGVEMVEEYTADSRPQILGNPPPMVDTVVEKDIGIIPSGTNPIFLCRESTEVWEWRVRNLPYPKDTYLITIDESSQELIIRTTNKKYFKRFRIPAMARANLPLDRSALSHSHSNNTLVIQVSFASIVMRRHYHES
;
A
#
# COMPACT_ATOMS: atom_id res chain seq x y z
N PHE A 1 7.26 -17.71 -12.51
CA PHE A 1 5.94 -17.83 -11.86
C PHE A 1 6.22 -17.97 -10.39
N THR A 2 6.00 -16.90 -9.62
CA THR A 2 6.20 -16.93 -8.18
C THR A 2 4.85 -17.34 -7.57
N LEU A 3 4.81 -18.52 -6.97
CA LEU A 3 3.61 -19.08 -6.35
C LEU A 3 3.65 -18.69 -4.88
N HIS A 4 2.91 -17.65 -4.52
CA HIS A 4 2.84 -17.20 -3.14
C HIS A 4 2.27 -18.32 -2.24
N PRO A 5 3.02 -18.82 -1.25
CA PRO A 5 2.56 -19.86 -0.34
C PRO A 5 1.28 -19.42 0.38
N GLY A 6 0.22 -20.23 0.30
CA GLY A 6 -1.06 -19.95 0.94
C GLY A 6 -2.02 -19.04 0.15
N GLY A 7 -1.74 -18.76 -1.13
CA GLY A 7 -2.64 -18.06 -2.03
C GLY A 7 -2.91 -18.81 -3.33
N THR A 8 -4.12 -18.68 -3.87
CA THR A 8 -4.47 -19.15 -5.21
C THR A 8 -4.06 -18.09 -6.22
N SER A 9 -3.14 -18.42 -7.13
CA SER A 9 -2.56 -17.46 -8.08
C SER A 9 -2.97 -17.75 -9.52
N ASN A 10 -3.45 -16.72 -10.23
CA ASN A 10 -3.75 -16.72 -11.66
C ASN A 10 -2.78 -15.79 -12.40
N CYS A 11 -2.23 -16.24 -13.54
CA CYS A 11 -1.31 -15.45 -14.36
C CYS A 11 -1.91 -15.16 -15.74
N ALA A 12 -1.88 -13.91 -16.17
CA ALA A 12 -2.26 -13.47 -17.52
C ALA A 12 -1.08 -12.74 -18.19
N VAL A 13 -0.75 -13.12 -19.43
CA VAL A 13 0.38 -12.55 -20.19
C VAL A 13 -0.14 -11.87 -21.46
N ALA A 14 0.17 -10.57 -21.64
CA ALA A 14 -0.19 -9.81 -22.84
C ALA A 14 0.85 -8.71 -23.12
N GLY A 15 1.28 -8.57 -24.38
CA GLY A 15 2.14 -7.45 -24.82
C GLY A 15 3.50 -7.34 -24.09
N GLY A 16 4.10 -8.47 -23.68
CA GLY A 16 5.38 -8.48 -22.94
C GLY A 16 5.24 -8.09 -21.46
N ARG A 17 4.01 -8.06 -20.94
CA ARG A 17 3.70 -7.86 -19.52
C ARG A 17 3.02 -9.10 -18.96
N SER A 18 3.37 -9.45 -17.73
CA SER A 18 2.77 -10.57 -16.99
C SER A 18 2.08 -10.04 -15.75
N ARG A 19 0.78 -10.28 -15.60
CA ARG A 19 0.02 -9.96 -14.39
C ARG A 19 -0.25 -11.23 -13.59
N ILE A 20 0.14 -11.23 -12.33
CA ILE A 20 -0.18 -12.28 -11.36
C ILE A 20 -1.22 -11.73 -10.40
N HIS A 21 -2.36 -12.39 -10.29
CA HIS A 21 -3.40 -12.11 -9.28
C HIS A 21 -3.41 -13.26 -8.28
N THR A 22 -3.14 -12.96 -7.01
CA THR A 22 -3.12 -13.93 -5.93
C THR A 22 -4.21 -13.59 -4.91
N THR A 23 -5.11 -14.53 -4.66
CA THR A 23 -6.10 -14.45 -3.59
C THR A 23 -5.64 -15.31 -2.42
N PHE A 24 -5.45 -14.72 -1.24
CA PHE A 24 -5.03 -15.40 -0.02
C PHE A 24 -6.23 -15.91 0.79
N ALA A 25 -5.98 -16.88 1.68
CA ALA A 25 -7.02 -17.48 2.53
C ALA A 25 -7.68 -16.50 3.52
N ASP A 26 -7.02 -15.37 3.83
CA ASP A 26 -7.57 -14.27 4.63
C ASP A 26 -8.48 -13.32 3.80
N GLY A 27 -8.69 -13.62 2.51
CA GLY A 27 -9.48 -12.81 1.58
C GLY A 27 -8.75 -11.59 1.05
N VAL A 28 -7.48 -11.36 1.43
CA VAL A 28 -6.67 -10.30 0.85
C VAL A 28 -6.23 -10.71 -0.55
N GLU A 29 -6.28 -9.76 -1.47
CA GLU A 29 -5.80 -9.96 -2.85
C GLU A 29 -4.51 -9.18 -3.08
N MET A 30 -3.60 -9.77 -3.87
CA MET A 30 -2.34 -9.17 -4.30
C MET A 30 -2.26 -9.25 -5.82
N VAL A 31 -1.91 -8.14 -6.45
CA VAL A 31 -1.74 -8.07 -7.91
C VAL A 31 -0.35 -7.56 -8.21
N GLU A 32 0.42 -8.35 -8.95
CA GLU A 32 1.77 -8.04 -9.38
C GLU A 32 1.81 -7.94 -10.90
N GLU A 33 2.28 -6.82 -11.46
CA GLU A 33 2.50 -6.67 -12.89
C GLU A 33 3.99 -6.59 -13.18
N TYR A 34 4.51 -7.48 -14.03
CA TYR A 34 5.91 -7.57 -14.41
C TYR A 34 6.09 -7.13 -15.86
N THR A 35 7.07 -6.28 -16.12
CA THR A 35 7.56 -6.02 -17.48
C THR A 35 8.57 -7.10 -17.93
N ALA A 36 8.93 -7.13 -19.22
CA ALA A 36 9.84 -8.12 -19.80
C ALA A 36 11.24 -8.16 -19.15
N ASP A 37 11.61 -7.14 -18.39
CA ASP A 37 12.83 -7.05 -17.56
C ASP A 37 12.65 -7.62 -16.14
N SER A 38 11.52 -8.27 -15.86
CA SER A 38 11.16 -8.92 -14.58
C SER A 38 11.07 -7.98 -13.38
N ARG A 39 10.88 -6.67 -13.60
CA ARG A 39 10.67 -5.71 -12.52
C ARG A 39 9.18 -5.56 -12.21
N PRO A 40 8.76 -5.69 -10.93
CA PRO A 40 7.37 -5.43 -10.56
C PRO A 40 7.08 -3.93 -10.70
N GLN A 41 6.09 -3.60 -11.54
CA GLN A 41 5.49 -2.27 -11.64
C GLN A 41 4.12 -2.30 -10.95
N ILE A 42 3.98 -1.48 -9.90
CA ILE A 42 2.69 -1.33 -9.21
C ILE A 42 1.81 -0.39 -10.04
N LEU A 43 0.67 -0.91 -10.53
CA LEU A 43 -0.35 -0.16 -11.26
C LEU A 43 -0.98 0.90 -10.33
N GLY A 44 -0.40 2.09 -10.33
CA GLY A 44 -0.92 3.26 -9.62
C GLY A 44 -0.87 4.56 -10.41
N ASN A 45 -0.31 4.55 -11.62
CA ASN A 45 -0.41 5.69 -12.51
C ASN A 45 -1.62 5.50 -13.44
N PRO A 46 -2.66 6.35 -13.37
CA PRO A 46 -3.60 6.41 -14.47
C PRO A 46 -2.80 6.76 -15.74
N PRO A 47 -3.07 6.13 -16.89
CA PRO A 47 -2.54 6.62 -18.16
C PRO A 47 -2.92 8.10 -18.31
N PRO A 48 -2.12 8.93 -19.01
CA PRO A 48 -2.58 10.26 -19.39
C PRO A 48 -3.90 10.09 -20.16
N MET A 49 -5.00 10.53 -19.54
CA MET A 49 -6.32 10.47 -20.16
C MET A 49 -6.26 11.27 -21.45
N VAL A 50 -6.44 10.58 -22.57
CA VAL A 50 -6.83 11.22 -23.83
C VAL A 50 -8.19 11.87 -23.60
N ASP A 51 -8.26 13.17 -23.93
CA ASP A 51 -9.48 13.97 -23.85
C ASP A 51 -10.56 13.37 -24.76
N THR A 52 -11.50 12.65 -24.16
CA THR A 52 -12.80 12.37 -24.80
C THR A 52 -13.89 13.09 -24.01
N VAL A 53 -14.54 14.03 -24.70
CA VAL A 53 -15.51 15.00 -24.22
C VAL A 53 -16.81 14.32 -23.78
N VAL A 54 -17.09 14.46 -22.47
CA VAL A 54 -18.36 14.64 -21.73
C VAL A 54 -19.64 13.96 -22.24
N GLU A 55 -20.14 12.97 -21.47
CA GLU A 55 -21.57 12.87 -21.14
C GLU A 55 -21.77 13.25 -19.68
N LYS A 56 -22.75 14.13 -19.45
CA LYS A 56 -23.02 14.77 -18.15
C LYS A 56 -23.79 13.80 -17.27
N ASP A 57 -23.08 12.85 -16.67
CA ASP A 57 -23.62 12.04 -15.59
C ASP A 57 -23.73 12.92 -14.34
N ILE A 58 -24.94 13.12 -13.82
CA ILE A 58 -25.18 13.82 -12.54
C ILE A 58 -24.90 12.82 -11.41
N GLY A 59 -23.73 12.17 -11.48
CA GLY A 59 -23.28 11.17 -10.55
C GLY A 59 -22.81 11.82 -9.25
N ILE A 60 -22.97 11.10 -8.14
CA ILE A 60 -22.30 11.46 -6.88
C ILE A 60 -20.81 11.27 -7.11
N ILE A 61 -20.10 12.37 -7.40
CA ILE A 61 -18.65 12.35 -7.55
C ILE A 61 -18.03 12.48 -6.15
N PRO A 62 -17.13 11.58 -5.75
CA PRO A 62 -16.44 11.71 -4.47
C PRO A 62 -15.67 13.03 -4.45
N SER A 63 -15.79 13.79 -3.35
CA SER A 63 -15.03 15.03 -3.20
C SER A 63 -13.53 14.76 -3.40
N GLY A 64 -12.89 15.57 -4.25
CA GLY A 64 -11.44 15.55 -4.44
C GLY A 64 -10.65 15.90 -3.18
N THR A 65 -11.32 16.32 -2.10
CA THR A 65 -10.74 16.62 -0.79
C THR A 65 -10.77 15.45 0.19
N ASN A 66 -11.43 14.33 -0.16
CA ASN A 66 -11.49 13.17 0.71
C ASN A 66 -10.10 12.50 0.83
N PRO A 67 -9.69 12.03 2.02
CA PRO A 67 -8.42 11.34 2.17
C PRO A 67 -8.35 10.08 1.30
N ILE A 68 -7.25 9.92 0.57
CA ILE A 68 -7.01 8.75 -0.30
C ILE A 68 -5.83 7.96 0.27
N PHE A 69 -6.10 6.73 0.70
CA PHE A 69 -5.11 5.81 1.26
C PHE A 69 -4.57 4.87 0.16
N LEU A 70 -3.26 4.87 -0.05
CA LEU A 70 -2.57 4.09 -1.07
C LEU A 70 -1.48 3.26 -0.41
N CYS A 71 -1.30 2.02 -0.86
CA CYS A 71 -0.17 1.17 -0.50
C CYS A 71 0.79 1.10 -1.70
N ARG A 72 2.08 1.31 -1.45
CA ARG A 72 3.15 1.05 -2.40
C ARG A 72 4.14 0.11 -1.72
N GLU A 73 4.15 -1.13 -2.17
CA GLU A 73 5.18 -2.07 -1.77
C GLU A 73 6.42 -1.85 -2.64
N SER A 74 7.60 -1.96 -2.01
CA SER A 74 8.88 -2.01 -2.69
C SER A 74 9.68 -3.17 -2.09
N THR A 75 10.87 -3.46 -2.62
CA THR A 75 11.75 -4.51 -2.09
C THR A 75 12.48 -4.10 -0.80
N GLU A 76 12.46 -2.81 -0.42
CA GLU A 76 13.24 -2.27 0.70
C GLU A 76 12.40 -1.62 1.81
N VAL A 77 11.21 -1.10 1.46
CA VAL A 77 10.25 -0.53 2.39
C VAL A 77 8.82 -0.86 1.98
N TRP A 78 7.93 -1.01 2.98
CA TRP A 78 6.51 -0.77 2.74
C TRP A 78 6.21 0.71 2.90
N GLU A 79 5.52 1.29 1.92
CA GLU A 79 5.14 2.70 1.93
C GLU A 79 3.62 2.84 1.84
N TRP A 80 3.03 3.59 2.75
CA TRP A 80 1.65 4.04 2.64
C TRP A 80 1.59 5.54 2.44
N ARG A 81 0.75 5.97 1.50
CA ARG A 81 0.49 7.39 1.25
C ARG A 81 -0.95 7.70 1.57
N VAL A 82 -1.16 8.74 2.37
CA VAL A 82 -2.48 9.33 2.58
C VAL A 82 -2.51 10.71 1.98
N ARG A 83 -3.14 10.85 0.82
CA ARG A 83 -3.30 12.13 0.11
C ARG A 83 -4.49 12.91 0.67
N ASN A 84 -4.57 14.19 0.30
CA ASN A 84 -5.62 15.13 0.70
C ASN A 84 -5.68 15.34 2.22
N LEU A 85 -4.52 15.34 2.87
CA LEU A 85 -4.34 15.63 4.28
C LEU A 85 -3.69 17.02 4.42
N PRO A 86 -4.46 18.09 4.65
CA PRO A 86 -3.96 19.47 4.56
C PRO A 86 -3.32 20.01 5.85
N TYR A 87 -3.32 19.23 6.93
CA TYR A 87 -2.82 19.70 8.23
C TYR A 87 -1.29 19.63 8.28
N PRO A 88 -0.63 20.44 9.12
CA PRO A 88 0.81 20.37 9.33
C PRO A 88 1.25 19.00 9.86
N LYS A 89 2.51 18.61 9.60
CA LYS A 89 3.12 17.34 10.03
C LYS A 89 2.82 16.99 11.50
N ASP A 90 2.95 17.94 12.41
CA ASP A 90 2.80 17.73 13.86
C ASP A 90 1.36 17.43 14.29
N THR A 91 0.38 17.58 13.38
CA THR A 91 -1.00 17.18 13.63
C THR A 91 -1.17 15.66 13.58
N TYR A 92 -0.29 14.96 12.85
CA TYR A 92 -0.37 13.52 12.64
C TYR A 92 0.42 12.77 13.71
N LEU A 93 -0.25 11.81 14.34
CA LEU A 93 0.34 10.87 15.27
C LEU A 93 0.25 9.49 14.64
N ILE A 94 1.40 8.88 14.40
CA ILE A 94 1.51 7.54 13.84
C ILE A 94 2.07 6.62 14.94
N THR A 95 1.32 5.58 15.27
CA THR A 95 1.67 4.65 16.34
C THR A 95 1.43 3.21 15.92
N ILE A 96 2.01 2.26 16.66
CA ILE A 96 1.74 0.83 16.51
C ILE A 96 0.91 0.39 17.71
N ASP A 97 -0.17 -0.33 17.46
CA ASP A 97 -0.89 -1.07 18.50
C ASP A 97 -0.23 -2.44 18.65
N GLU A 98 0.56 -2.60 19.71
CA GLU A 98 1.30 -3.83 19.99
C GLU A 98 0.39 -5.03 20.27
N SER A 99 -0.84 -4.79 20.73
CA SER A 99 -1.78 -5.87 21.03
C SER A 99 -2.40 -6.46 19.76
N SER A 100 -2.72 -5.61 18.77
CA SER A 100 -3.38 -6.02 17.53
C SER A 100 -2.47 -6.11 16.32
N GLN A 101 -1.19 -5.71 16.47
CA GLN A 101 -0.16 -5.60 15.43
C GLN A 101 -0.62 -4.74 14.24
N GLU A 102 -1.14 -3.54 14.55
CA GLU A 102 -1.68 -2.60 13.58
C GLU A 102 -0.98 -1.24 13.64
N LEU A 103 -0.78 -0.62 12.48
CA LEU A 103 -0.42 0.78 12.39
C LEU A 103 -1.67 1.63 12.55
N ILE A 104 -1.56 2.70 13.34
CA ILE A 104 -2.61 3.67 13.60
C ILE A 104 -2.14 5.04 13.14
N ILE A 105 -2.95 5.67 12.30
CA ILE A 105 -2.82 7.09 11.95
C ILE A 105 -3.96 7.81 12.66
N ARG A 106 -3.65 8.82 13.46
CA ARG A 106 -4.64 9.71 14.05
C ARG A 106 -4.19 11.16 13.99
N THR A 107 -5.15 12.06 14.06
CA THR A 107 -4.90 13.50 14.10
C THR A 107 -5.29 14.08 15.45
N THR A 108 -4.55 15.08 15.94
CA THR A 108 -4.87 15.75 17.22
C THR A 108 -6.21 16.48 17.19
N ASN A 109 -6.58 17.03 16.03
CA ASN A 109 -7.88 17.65 15.76
C ASN A 109 -9.03 16.64 15.50
N LYS A 110 -8.74 15.33 15.55
CA LYS A 110 -9.70 14.23 15.35
C LYS A 110 -10.39 14.21 13.98
N LYS A 111 -9.79 14.82 12.95
CA LYS A 111 -10.36 14.87 11.59
C LYS A 111 -10.02 13.67 10.72
N TYR A 112 -9.03 12.88 11.12
CA TYR A 112 -8.60 11.67 10.43
C TYR A 112 -8.17 10.59 11.41
N PHE A 113 -8.63 9.37 11.15
CA PHE A 113 -8.28 8.14 11.86
C PHE A 113 -8.25 6.98 10.86
N LYS A 114 -7.20 6.15 10.91
CA LYS A 114 -7.06 4.92 10.11
C LYS A 114 -6.26 3.90 10.90
N ARG A 115 -6.69 2.64 10.86
CA ARG A 115 -5.94 1.48 11.35
C ARG A 115 -5.75 0.49 10.21
N PHE A 116 -4.59 -0.15 10.13
CA PHE A 116 -4.30 -1.17 9.13
C PHE A 116 -3.17 -2.10 9.58
N ARG A 117 -3.17 -3.34 9.08
CA ARG A 117 -2.10 -4.33 9.28
C ARG A 117 -1.14 -4.32 8.10
N ILE A 118 0.06 -4.88 8.31
CA ILE A 118 0.96 -5.28 7.22
C ILE A 118 0.69 -6.77 6.95
N PRO A 119 0.05 -7.16 5.83
CA PRO A 119 -0.36 -8.54 5.60
C PRO A 119 0.79 -9.54 5.63
N ALA A 120 1.95 -9.18 5.07
CA ALA A 120 3.14 -10.02 5.10
C ALA A 120 3.66 -10.30 6.52
N MET A 121 3.64 -9.29 7.40
CA MET A 121 4.01 -9.47 8.82
C MET A 121 3.00 -10.36 9.55
N ALA A 122 1.71 -10.15 9.29
CA ALA A 122 0.65 -10.97 9.89
C ALA A 122 0.76 -12.44 9.47
N ARG A 123 1.00 -12.71 8.18
CA ARG A 123 1.19 -14.08 7.67
C ARG A 123 2.42 -14.77 8.25
N ALA A 124 3.51 -14.02 8.43
CA ALA A 124 4.74 -14.53 9.04
C ALA A 124 4.70 -14.59 10.58
N ASN A 125 3.62 -14.10 11.20
CA ASN A 125 3.50 -13.93 12.65
C ASN A 125 4.68 -13.15 13.26
N LEU A 126 5.14 -12.11 12.55
CA LEU A 126 6.24 -11.26 12.98
C LEU A 126 5.72 -9.97 13.64
N PRO A 127 6.34 -9.50 14.74
CA PRO A 127 5.92 -8.28 15.41
C PRO A 127 6.40 -7.03 14.66
N LEU A 128 5.59 -5.99 14.66
CA LEU A 128 5.94 -4.67 14.16
C LEU A 128 6.90 -3.98 15.13
N ASP A 129 8.02 -3.47 14.60
CA ASP A 129 8.98 -2.68 15.37
C ASP A 129 8.74 -1.18 15.16
N ARG A 130 8.64 -0.44 16.26
CA ARG A 130 8.53 1.01 16.26
C ARG A 130 9.76 1.69 15.69
N SER A 131 10.94 1.12 15.86
CA SER A 131 12.20 1.69 15.33
C SER A 131 12.25 1.66 13.79
N ALA A 132 11.53 0.72 13.18
CA ALA A 132 11.41 0.56 11.73
C ALA A 132 10.49 1.61 11.08
N LEU A 133 9.65 2.27 11.88
CA LEU A 133 8.60 3.17 11.42
C LEU A 133 9.13 4.59 11.26
N SER A 134 8.93 5.16 10.07
CA SER A 134 9.20 6.57 9.80
C SER A 134 8.02 7.21 9.07
N HIS A 135 7.91 8.53 9.15
CA HIS A 135 6.88 9.26 8.42
C HIS A 135 7.32 10.70 8.07
N SER A 136 6.77 11.21 6.97
CA SER A 136 6.94 12.59 6.51
C SER A 136 5.63 13.12 5.96
N HIS A 137 5.49 14.44 5.91
CA HIS A 137 4.31 15.08 5.33
C HIS A 137 4.75 16.24 4.44
N SER A 138 4.23 16.24 3.20
CA SER A 138 4.44 17.31 2.21
C SER A 138 3.36 17.24 1.14
N ASN A 139 3.07 18.35 0.45
CA ASN A 139 2.12 18.37 -0.67
C ASN A 139 0.77 17.70 -0.34
N ASN A 140 0.21 18.03 0.82
CA ASN A 140 -1.03 17.44 1.38
C ASN A 140 -1.02 15.90 1.42
N THR A 141 0.16 15.30 1.56
CA THR A 141 0.37 13.86 1.54
C THR A 141 1.20 13.44 2.75
N LEU A 142 0.62 12.59 3.59
CA LEU A 142 1.35 11.87 4.63
C LEU A 142 1.95 10.62 4.01
N VAL A 143 3.26 10.44 4.15
CA VAL A 143 3.99 9.24 3.73
C VAL A 143 4.44 8.51 4.99
N ILE A 144 4.09 7.24 5.10
CA ILE A 144 4.45 6.34 6.21
C ILE A 144 5.28 5.23 5.62
N GLN A 145 6.44 4.95 6.21
CA GLN A 145 7.38 3.95 5.71
C GLN A 145 7.77 3.02 6.84
N VAL A 146 7.83 1.73 6.53
CA VAL A 146 8.35 0.68 7.41
C VAL A 146 9.46 -0.05 6.64
N SER A 147 10.69 -0.03 7.16
CA SER A 147 11.84 -0.66 6.49
C SER A 147 11.91 -2.17 6.76
N PHE A 148 12.34 -2.95 5.75
CA PHE A 148 12.67 -4.37 5.97
C PHE A 148 14.02 -4.56 6.67
N ALA A 149 14.91 -3.56 6.64
CA ALA A 149 16.28 -3.68 7.16
C ALA A 149 16.31 -3.91 8.68
N SER A 150 15.31 -3.43 9.40
CA SER A 150 15.16 -3.59 10.85
C SER A 150 14.51 -4.90 11.28
N ILE A 151 13.96 -5.70 10.35
CA ILE A 151 13.31 -6.99 10.67
C ILE A 151 13.67 -7.99 9.58
N VAL A 152 14.51 -8.97 9.90
CA VAL A 152 14.72 -10.33 9.32
C VAL A 152 13.72 -10.76 8.20
N MET A 153 13.59 -10.01 7.10
CA MET A 153 12.62 -10.31 6.03
C MET A 153 13.26 -10.45 4.66
N ARG A 154 14.55 -10.10 4.52
CA ARG A 154 15.26 -10.26 3.24
C ARG A 154 15.34 -11.72 2.78
N ARG A 155 15.23 -12.70 3.70
CA ARG A 155 15.14 -14.13 3.36
C ARG A 155 13.74 -14.57 2.95
N HIS A 156 12.70 -14.12 3.65
CA HIS A 156 11.33 -14.59 3.38
C HIS A 156 10.68 -13.94 2.14
N TYR A 157 11.00 -12.69 1.80
CA TYR A 157 10.41 -12.02 0.64
C TYR A 157 10.98 -12.49 -0.71
N HIS A 158 12.13 -13.16 -0.72
CA HIS A 158 12.75 -13.67 -1.97
C HIS A 158 12.56 -15.18 -2.17
N GLU A 159 12.14 -15.91 -1.13
CA GLU A 159 11.90 -17.36 -1.17
C GLU A 159 10.41 -17.74 -1.24
N SER A 160 9.51 -16.76 -1.34
CA SER A 160 8.05 -16.97 -1.49
C SER A 160 7.60 -16.67 -2.91
#